data_AF-A0A7S1G1T4-F1
#
_entry.id   AF-A0A7S1G1T4-F1
#
_cell.length_a   1.000
_cell.length_b   1.000
_cell.length_c   1.000
_cell.angle_alpha   90.00
_cell.angle_beta   90.00
_cell.angle_gamma   90.00
#
_symmetry.space_group_name_H-M   'P 1'
#
loop_
_entity.id
_entity.type
_entity.pdbx_description
1 polymer ?
#
loop_
_entity_poly.entity_id
_entity_poly.type
_entity_poly.pdbx_seq_one_letter_code
_entity_poly.pdbx_strand_id
1 'polypeptide(L)'
;GADGFNPFNPGGIAAHHIAAGIFGIFAGIFHLTVRPPQRLYRALRMGNIETVLSSSISAVFFAAFITSGTMWYGAAATPIELFGPTRYQWDSGYFQQEIERQVETSVSEGLSESQAWSRIPDKLAFYDYIGNNPAK
;
A
#
# COMPACT_ATOMS: atom_id res chain seq x y z
N GLY A 1 -7.57 12.26 10.72
CA GLY A 1 -8.74 11.58 11.32
C GLY A 1 -8.71 10.10 10.96
N ALA A 2 -9.82 9.38 11.12
CA ALA A 2 -9.88 7.93 10.86
C ALA A 2 -9.46 7.54 9.43
N ASP A 3 -9.70 8.40 8.45
CA ASP A 3 -9.29 8.17 7.06
C ASP A 3 -7.76 8.12 6.86
N GLY A 4 -6.97 8.56 7.85
CA GLY A 4 -5.51 8.35 7.84
C GLY A 4 -5.09 6.88 7.98
N PHE A 5 -6.01 5.98 8.34
CA PHE A 5 -5.78 4.53 8.37
C PHE A 5 -6.21 3.82 7.08
N ASN A 6 -6.80 4.55 6.13
CA ASN A 6 -7.10 4.00 4.81
C ASN A 6 -5.78 3.79 4.04
N PRO A 7 -5.46 2.56 3.58
CA PRO A 7 -4.21 2.28 2.89
C PRO A 7 -4.06 3.02 1.56
N PHE A 8 -5.16 3.54 0.99
CA PHE A 8 -5.16 4.33 -0.24
C PHE A 8 -5.06 5.85 0.02
N ASN A 9 -5.01 6.30 1.27
CA ASN A 9 -4.84 7.72 1.62
C ASN A 9 -3.35 8.06 1.85
N PRO A 10 -2.70 8.86 0.98
CA PRO A 10 -1.29 9.23 1.14
C PRO A 10 -1.04 10.13 2.37
N GLY A 11 -2.03 10.90 2.81
CA GLY A 11 -1.94 11.71 4.04
C GLY A 11 -1.74 10.85 5.29
N GLY A 12 -2.25 9.61 5.28
CA GLY A 12 -2.00 8.62 6.31
C GLY A 12 -0.52 8.24 6.45
N ILE A 13 0.23 8.19 5.35
CA ILE A 13 1.66 7.85 5.36
C ILE A 13 2.46 8.93 6.10
N ALA A 14 2.25 10.21 5.77
CA ALA A 14 2.95 11.30 6.45
C ALA A 14 2.59 11.36 7.95
N ALA A 15 1.30 11.22 8.28
CA ALA A 15 0.83 11.19 9.66
C ALA A 15 1.44 10.01 10.45
N HIS A 16 1.51 8.82 9.83
CA HIS A 16 2.14 7.63 10.41
C HIS A 16 3.61 7.90 10.77
N HIS A 17 4.40 8.44 9.85
CA HIS A 17 5.83 8.69 10.09
C HIS A 17 6.06 9.72 11.20
N ILE A 18 5.27 10.79 11.23
CA ILE A 18 5.36 11.82 12.28
C ILE A 18 5.03 11.21 13.65
N ALA A 19 3.88 10.55 13.77
CA ALA A 19 3.41 10.00 15.04
C ALA A 19 4.32 8.87 15.54
N ALA A 20 4.66 7.91 14.67
CA ALA A 20 5.54 6.80 15.03
C ALA A 20 6.97 7.28 15.33
N GLY A 21 7.47 8.29 14.62
CA GLY A 21 8.78 8.90 14.87
C GLY A 21 8.85 9.54 16.26
N ILE A 22 7.86 10.36 16.63
CA ILE A 22 7.77 10.98 17.96
C ILE A 22 7.69 9.89 19.04
N PHE A 23 6.84 8.88 18.83
CA PHE A 23 6.72 7.77 19.78
C PHE A 23 8.04 6.99 19.94
N GLY A 24 8.76 6.75 18.83
CA GLY A 24 10.05 6.09 18.83
C GLY A 24 11.11 6.85 19.63
N ILE A 25 11.11 8.18 19.59
CA ILE A 25 12.00 9.01 20.42
C ILE A 25 11.72 8.78 21.91
N PHE A 26 10.45 8.85 22.33
CA PHE A 26 10.08 8.62 23.73
C PHE A 26 10.40 7.20 24.19
N ALA A 27 10.09 6.19 23.37
CA ALA A 27 10.43 4.80 23.66
C ALA A 27 11.96 4.59 23.75
N GLY A 28 12.73 5.23 22.87
CA GLY A 28 14.19 5.20 22.91
C GLY A 28 14.76 5.77 24.20
N ILE A 29 14.30 6.96 24.62
CA ILE A 29 14.73 7.58 25.90
C ILE A 29 14.37 6.67 27.08
N PHE A 30 13.18 6.07 27.07
CA PHE A 30 12.79 5.11 28.09
C PHE A 30 13.75 3.91 28.15
N HIS A 31 14.07 3.29 27.02
CA HIS A 31 15.00 2.15 26.97
C HIS A 31 16.45 2.50 27.31
N LEU A 32 16.87 3.76 27.17
CA LEU A 32 18.18 4.24 27.63
C LEU A 32 18.23 4.48 29.14
N THR A 33 17.13 4.92 29.73
CA THR A 33 17.08 5.37 31.13
C THR A 33 16.59 4.31 32.12
N VAL A 34 15.94 3.25 31.63
CA VAL A 34 15.31 2.22 32.47
C VAL A 34 15.90 0.84 32.18
N ARG A 35 16.41 0.16 33.21
CA ARG A 35 16.88 -1.23 33.10
C ARG A 35 15.69 -2.20 33.00
N PRO A 36 15.83 -3.33 32.28
CA PRO A 36 14.78 -4.34 32.19
C PRO A 36 14.41 -4.94 33.57
N PRO A 37 13.12 -5.18 33.84
CA PRO A 37 12.69 -5.93 35.02
C PRO A 37 13.30 -7.34 35.06
N GLN A 38 13.67 -7.81 36.24
CA GLN A 38 14.35 -9.10 36.42
C GLN A 38 13.57 -10.29 35.85
N ARG A 39 12.23 -10.27 35.97
CA ARG A 39 11.36 -11.32 35.40
C ARG A 39 11.47 -11.39 33.88
N LEU A 40 11.41 -10.25 33.20
CA LEU A 40 11.52 -10.17 31.73
C LEU A 40 12.93 -10.53 31.27
N TYR A 41 13.96 -10.03 31.95
CA TYR A 41 15.36 -10.34 31.62
C TYR A 41 15.63 -11.84 31.61
N ARG A 42 15.10 -12.57 32.59
CA ARG A 42 15.23 -14.03 32.69
C ARG A 42 14.33 -14.76 31.69
N ALA A 43 13.06 -14.37 31.59
CA ALA A 43 12.09 -15.04 30.72
C ALA A 43 12.51 -14.96 29.24
N LEU A 44 12.97 -13.79 28.80
CA LEU A 44 13.40 -13.55 27.42
C LEU A 44 14.89 -13.77 27.20
N ARG A 45 15.63 -14.31 28.18
CA ARG A 45 17.07 -14.60 28.06
C ARG A 45 17.89 -13.42 27.51
N MET A 46 17.64 -12.21 28.00
CA MET A 46 18.19 -10.95 27.44
C MET A 46 19.72 -10.82 27.52
N GLY A 47 20.44 -11.77 28.14
CA GLY A 47 21.90 -11.87 28.10
C GLY A 47 22.46 -12.67 26.92
N ASN A 48 21.62 -13.38 26.15
CA ASN A 48 22.01 -14.12 24.96
C ASN A 48 21.63 -13.32 23.71
N ILE A 49 22.59 -13.05 22.82
CA ILE A 49 22.36 -12.32 21.57
C ILE A 49 21.39 -13.02 20.61
N GLU A 50 21.31 -14.36 20.66
CA GLU A 50 20.38 -15.12 19.81
C GLU A 50 18.92 -14.77 20.07
N THR A 51 18.56 -14.29 21.28
CA THR A 51 17.19 -13.82 21.52
C THR A 51 16.85 -12.58 20.69
N VAL A 52 17.84 -11.69 20.47
CA VAL A 52 17.67 -10.50 19.63
C VAL A 52 17.55 -10.93 18.18
N LEU A 53 18.35 -11.92 17.74
CA LEU A 53 18.22 -12.51 16.40
C LEU A 53 16.81 -13.08 16.18
N SER A 54 16.32 -13.89 17.12
CA SER A 54 14.99 -14.52 17.04
C SER A 54 13.86 -13.48 16.94
N SER A 55 13.87 -12.46 17.82
CA SER A 55 12.86 -11.39 17.76
C SER A 55 12.98 -10.54 16.49
N SER A 56 14.20 -10.31 16.00
CA SER A 56 14.43 -9.48 14.81
C SER A 56 13.98 -10.19 13.53
N ILE A 57 14.24 -11.50 13.39
CA ILE A 57 13.72 -12.29 12.27
C ILE A 57 12.19 -12.22 12.24
N SER A 58 11.55 -12.34 13.39
CA SER A 58 10.08 -12.25 13.50
C SER A 58 9.56 -10.88 13.04
N ALA A 59 10.21 -9.80 13.45
CA ALA A 59 9.84 -8.43 13.06
C ALA A 59 10.06 -8.17 11.55
N VAL A 60 11.18 -8.63 10.99
CA VAL A 60 11.49 -8.47 9.56
C VAL A 60 10.53 -9.30 8.70
N PHE A 61 10.24 -10.53 9.11
CA PHE A 61 9.24 -11.38 8.46
C PHE A 61 7.87 -10.69 8.45
N PHE A 62 7.43 -10.16 9.59
CA PHE A 62 6.19 -9.39 9.68
C PHE A 62 6.17 -8.23 8.67
N ALA A 63 7.23 -7.43 8.61
CA ALA A 63 7.33 -6.33 7.64
C ALA A 63 7.25 -6.81 6.19
N ALA A 64 7.93 -7.91 5.85
CA ALA A 64 7.93 -8.49 4.51
C ALA A 64 6.54 -8.98 4.07
N PHE A 65 5.75 -9.54 4.99
CA PHE A 65 4.37 -9.96 4.70
C PHE A 65 3.46 -8.76 4.44
N ILE A 66 3.57 -7.72 5.26
CA ILE A 66 2.77 -6.49 5.08
C ILE A 66 3.09 -5.84 3.74
N THR A 67 4.36 -5.68 3.38
CA THR A 67 4.76 -5.06 2.11
C THR A 67 4.36 -5.90 0.90
N SER A 68 4.43 -7.23 1.01
CA SER A 68 3.95 -8.14 -0.04
C SER A 68 2.43 -8.00 -0.23
N GLY A 69 1.66 -7.88 0.86
CA GLY A 69 0.23 -7.61 0.80
C GLY A 69 -0.09 -6.27 0.13
N THR A 70 0.52 -5.17 0.57
CA THR A 70 0.24 -3.84 0.01
C THR A 70 0.70 -3.68 -1.44
N MET A 71 1.73 -4.41 -1.86
CA MET A 71 2.11 -4.50 -3.28
C MET A 71 1.03 -5.21 -4.10
N TRP A 72 0.51 -6.34 -3.62
CA TRP A 72 -0.42 -7.15 -4.38
C TRP A 72 -1.86 -6.58 -4.44
N TYR A 73 -2.34 -6.02 -3.34
CA TYR A 73 -3.68 -5.43 -3.27
C TYR A 73 -3.72 -3.94 -3.70
N GLY A 74 -2.56 -3.28 -3.73
CA GLY A 74 -2.45 -1.84 -3.95
C GLY A 74 -2.58 -1.04 -2.66
N ALA A 75 -1.87 0.08 -2.61
CA ALA A 75 -1.89 1.08 -1.55
C ALA A 75 -1.38 2.42 -2.10
N ALA A 76 -1.51 3.50 -1.33
CA ALA A 76 -0.96 4.80 -1.71
C ALA A 76 0.56 4.78 -1.94
N ALA A 77 1.28 3.84 -1.30
CA ALA A 77 2.72 3.65 -1.47
C ALA A 77 3.11 2.76 -2.66
N THR A 78 2.15 2.13 -3.34
CA THR A 78 2.37 1.23 -4.49
C THR A 78 1.56 1.70 -5.70
N PRO A 79 1.83 2.91 -6.23
CA PRO A 79 1.04 3.49 -7.31
C PRO A 79 1.22 2.71 -8.62
N ILE A 80 0.11 2.54 -9.34
CA ILE A 80 0.06 1.74 -10.59
C ILE A 80 0.91 2.32 -11.73
N GLU A 81 1.24 3.61 -11.67
CA GLU A 81 2.11 4.25 -12.66
C GLU A 81 3.57 3.82 -12.52
N LEU A 82 3.96 3.34 -11.34
CA LEU A 82 5.32 2.85 -11.06
C LEU A 82 5.40 1.32 -11.06
N PHE A 83 4.34 0.64 -10.61
CA PHE A 83 4.35 -0.81 -10.39
C PHE A 83 3.39 -1.60 -11.31
N GLY A 84 2.64 -0.92 -12.16
CA GLY A 84 1.59 -1.54 -12.98
C GLY A 84 0.25 -1.71 -12.25
N PRO A 85 -0.82 -2.03 -12.98
CA PRO A 85 -2.13 -2.25 -12.38
C PRO A 85 -2.18 -3.54 -11.56
N THR A 86 -3.16 -3.66 -10.68
CA THR A 86 -3.38 -4.90 -9.91
C THR A 86 -4.29 -5.86 -10.66
N ARG A 87 -4.19 -7.15 -10.35
CA ARG A 87 -5.13 -8.15 -10.90
C ARG A 87 -6.59 -7.85 -10.57
N TYR A 88 -6.84 -7.21 -9.43
CA TYR A 88 -8.20 -6.93 -8.95
C TYR A 88 -8.88 -5.84 -9.79
N GLN A 89 -8.10 -4.93 -10.39
CA GLN A 89 -8.63 -3.95 -11.34
C GLN A 89 -9.12 -4.63 -12.62
N TRP A 90 -8.40 -5.64 -13.10
CA TRP A 90 -8.86 -6.47 -14.23
C TRP A 90 -10.07 -7.32 -13.84
N ASP A 91 -10.00 -8.05 -12.73
CA ASP A 91 -11.05 -8.98 -12.28
C ASP A 91 -12.41 -8.26 -12.04
N SER A 92 -12.37 -6.96 -11.71
CA SER A 92 -13.57 -6.12 -11.51
C SER A 92 -13.98 -5.29 -12.73
N GLY A 93 -13.21 -5.31 -13.82
CA GLY A 93 -13.44 -4.43 -14.98
C GLY A 93 -13.31 -2.94 -14.64
N TYR A 94 -12.41 -2.58 -13.71
CA TYR A 94 -12.28 -1.23 -13.15
C TYR A 94 -12.03 -0.17 -14.23
N PHE A 95 -11.07 -0.42 -15.14
CA PHE A 95 -10.74 0.52 -16.21
C PHE A 95 -11.78 0.50 -17.33
N GLN A 96 -12.27 -0.68 -17.69
CA GLN A 96 -13.37 -0.83 -18.65
C GLN A 96 -14.59 0.02 -18.26
N GLN A 97 -15.04 -0.07 -17.00
CA GLN A 97 -16.18 0.71 -16.52
C GLN A 97 -15.95 2.23 -16.62
N GLU A 98 -14.74 2.70 -16.32
CA GLU A 98 -14.40 4.13 -16.45
C GLU A 98 -14.34 4.58 -17.91
N ILE A 99 -13.84 3.72 -18.82
CA ILE A 99 -13.85 3.97 -20.27
C ILE A 99 -15.30 4.08 -20.76
N GLU A 100 -16.14 3.09 -20.44
CA GLU A 100 -17.57 3.08 -20.81
C GLU A 100 -18.28 4.34 -20.30
N ARG A 101 -18.05 4.72 -19.03
CA ARG A 101 -18.60 5.95 -18.45
C ARG A 101 -18.19 7.21 -19.22
N GLN A 102 -16.92 7.33 -19.64
CA GLN A 102 -16.45 8.48 -20.41
C GLN A 102 -17.02 8.51 -21.84
N VAL A 103 -17.15 7.34 -22.48
CA VAL A 103 -17.76 7.22 -23.81
C VAL A 103 -19.24 7.60 -23.74
N GLU A 104 -20.00 7.06 -22.79
CA GLU A 104 -21.42 7.37 -22.59
C GLU A 104 -21.64 8.86 -22.32
N THR A 105 -20.81 9.46 -21.46
CA THR A 105 -20.85 10.90 -21.20
C THR A 105 -20.64 11.69 -22.49
N SER A 106 -19.62 11.34 -23.27
CA SER A 106 -19.31 12.01 -24.55
C SER A 106 -20.44 11.88 -25.58
N VAL A 107 -21.05 10.70 -25.69
CA VAL A 107 -22.20 10.48 -26.58
C VAL A 107 -23.42 11.29 -26.11
N SER A 108 -23.66 11.37 -24.80
CA SER A 108 -24.75 12.18 -24.23
C SER A 108 -24.57 13.69 -24.49
N GLU A 109 -23.33 14.15 -24.64
CA GLU A 109 -22.98 15.52 -25.05
C GLU A 109 -23.14 15.76 -26.56
N GLY A 110 -23.60 14.76 -27.32
CA GLY A 110 -23.92 14.86 -28.74
C GLY A 110 -22.77 14.48 -29.68
N LEU A 111 -21.69 13.87 -29.18
CA LEU A 111 -20.62 13.36 -30.02
C LEU A 111 -21.03 12.05 -30.69
N SER A 112 -20.50 11.80 -31.89
CA SER A 112 -20.59 10.47 -32.49
C SER A 112 -19.72 9.46 -31.73
N GLU A 113 -20.05 8.18 -31.82
CA GLU A 113 -19.29 7.11 -31.17
C GLU A 113 -17.80 7.15 -31.52
N SER A 114 -17.46 7.36 -32.80
CA SER A 114 -16.06 7.47 -33.25
C SER A 114 -15.32 8.62 -32.57
N GLN A 115 -15.97 9.77 -32.41
CA GLN A 115 -15.39 10.92 -31.71
C GLN A 115 -15.28 10.67 -30.21
N ALA A 116 -16.25 10.00 -29.60
CA ALA A 116 -16.22 9.64 -28.18
C ALA A 116 -15.05 8.68 -27.88
N TRP A 117 -14.89 7.62 -28.67
CA TRP A 117 -13.76 6.69 -28.53
C TRP A 117 -12.41 7.35 -28.79
N SER A 118 -12.33 8.26 -29.76
CA SER A 118 -11.10 9.01 -30.05
C SER A 118 -10.67 9.97 -28.93
N ARG A 119 -11.54 10.26 -27.95
CA ARG A 119 -11.21 11.08 -26.78
C ARG A 119 -10.62 10.28 -25.61
N ILE A 120 -10.74 8.95 -25.63
CA ILE A 120 -10.23 8.11 -24.55
C ILE A 120 -8.69 8.14 -24.57
N PRO A 121 -8.03 8.45 -23.44
CA PRO A 121 -6.57 8.46 -23.40
C PRO A 121 -5.97 7.07 -23.65
N ASP A 122 -4.95 6.99 -24.50
CA ASP A 122 -4.22 5.72 -24.77
C ASP A 122 -3.70 5.07 -23.48
N LYS A 123 -3.26 5.88 -22.51
CA LYS A 123 -2.81 5.39 -21.19
C LYS A 123 -3.92 4.63 -20.45
N LEU A 124 -5.16 5.13 -20.50
CA LEU A 124 -6.30 4.50 -19.85
C LEU A 124 -6.68 3.20 -20.56
N ALA A 125 -6.76 3.22 -21.90
CA ALA A 125 -7.01 2.03 -22.70
C ALA A 125 -5.92 0.96 -22.49
N PHE A 126 -4.66 1.38 -22.33
CA PHE A 126 -3.56 0.47 -22.07
C PHE A 126 -3.67 -0.21 -20.70
N TYR A 127 -4.24 0.45 -19.67
CA TYR A 127 -4.52 -0.21 -18.40
C TYR A 127 -5.61 -1.28 -18.50
N ASP A 128 -6.54 -1.16 -19.46
CA ASP A 128 -7.60 -2.14 -19.73
C ASP A 128 -7.15 -3.28 -20.69
N TYR A 129 -5.86 -3.65 -20.60
CA TYR A 129 -5.29 -4.73 -21.38
C TYR A 129 -4.79 -5.86 -20.48
N ILE A 130 -5.25 -7.09 -20.75
CA ILE A 130 -4.93 -8.28 -19.93
C ILE A 130 -3.43 -8.57 -19.82
N GLY A 131 -2.61 -8.17 -20.81
CA GLY A 131 -1.16 -8.37 -20.75
C GLY A 131 -0.45 -7.50 -19.71
N ASN A 132 -1.14 -6.50 -19.15
CA ASN A 132 -0.64 -5.69 -18.03
C ASN A 132 -1.12 -6.22 -16.66
N ASN A 133 -1.94 -7.28 -16.64
CA ASN A 133 -2.36 -7.92 -15.39
C ASN A 133 -1.19 -8.76 -14.81
N PRO A 134 -0.74 -8.51 -13.57
CA PRO A 134 0.40 -9.21 -12.97
C PRO A 134 0.13 -10.68 -12.62
N ALA A 135 -1.09 -11.19 -12.85
CA ALA A 135 -1.48 -12.58 -12.62
C ALA A 135 -1.60 -13.41 -13.93
N LYS A 136 -0.95 -12.97 -15.00
CA LYS A 136 -0.88 -13.64 -16.30
C LYS A 136 0.56 -13.86 -16.73
#